data_AF-A0A2E7LUJ6-F1
#
_entry.id   AF-A0A2E7LUJ6-F1
#
_cell.length_a   1.000
_cell.length_b   1.000
_cell.length_c   1.000
_cell.angle_alpha   90.00
_cell.angle_beta   90.00
_cell.angle_gamma   90.00
#
_symmetry.space_group_name_H-M   'P 1'
#
loop_
_entity.id
_entity.type
_entity.pdbx_description
1 polymer ?
#
loop_
_entity_poly.entity_id
_entity_poly.type
_entity_poly.pdbx_seq_one_letter_code
_entity_poly.pdbx_strand_id
1 'polypeptide(L)'
;MSTPIRLKRSAIQDKRPLLDDLQLGELALNFYDGKLYSKRKQGGEFHIVEIGNNLSHLSVTGISTFSDIVDINAPTYIGRLGGESIRLGFTSTTKIDTTQSDLRLGSFSGTIFVDDILDAKA
;
A
#
# COMPACT_ATOMS: atom_id res chain seq x y z
N MET A 1 -1.14 -10.98 34.58
CA MET A 1 -2.44 -11.24 33.92
C MET A 1 -2.64 -10.20 32.84
N SER A 2 -3.08 -10.59 31.64
CA SER A 2 -3.49 -9.65 30.61
C SER A 2 -4.96 -9.30 30.81
N THR A 3 -5.29 -8.01 30.85
CA THR A 3 -6.68 -7.55 30.85
C THR A 3 -7.19 -7.57 29.41
N PRO A 4 -8.29 -8.28 29.10
CA PRO A 4 -8.86 -8.25 27.75
C PRO A 4 -9.26 -6.83 27.33
N ILE A 5 -8.77 -6.38 26.17
CA ILE A 5 -9.23 -5.12 25.57
C ILE A 5 -10.64 -5.34 25.01
N ARG A 6 -11.60 -4.52 25.43
CA ARG A 6 -12.98 -4.56 24.94
C ARG A 6 -13.23 -3.41 23.98
N LEU A 7 -13.68 -3.75 22.77
CA LEU A 7 -14.12 -2.79 21.74
C LEU A 7 -15.64 -2.69 21.74
N LYS A 8 -16.19 -1.54 21.35
CA LYS A 8 -17.61 -1.47 20.97
C LYS A 8 -17.79 -2.28 19.69
N ARG A 9 -18.88 -3.04 19.59
CA ARG A 9 -19.08 -3.99 18.48
C ARG A 9 -20.47 -3.89 17.88
N SER A 10 -20.58 -4.06 16.57
CA SER A 10 -21.86 -4.18 15.87
C SER A 10 -21.83 -5.24 14.78
N ALA A 11 -22.97 -5.90 14.58
CA ALA A 11 -23.25 -6.89 13.54
C ALA A 11 -24.16 -6.35 12.43
N ILE A 12 -24.53 -5.07 12.50
CA ILE A 12 -25.50 -4.46 11.58
C ILE A 12 -24.72 -3.94 10.37
N GLN A 13 -25.11 -4.38 9.18
CA GLN A 13 -24.54 -3.94 7.91
C GLN A 13 -24.54 -2.42 7.78
N ASP A 14 -23.44 -1.85 7.28
CA ASP A 14 -23.21 -0.43 7.03
C ASP A 14 -23.36 0.50 8.25
N LYS A 15 -23.52 -0.07 9.46
CA LYS A 15 -23.64 0.72 10.67
C LYS A 15 -22.30 1.37 11.01
N ARG A 16 -22.32 2.70 11.08
CA ARG A 16 -21.25 3.54 11.60
C ARG A 16 -21.63 4.11 12.98
N PRO A 17 -20.69 4.18 13.95
CA PRO A 17 -20.95 4.86 15.22
C PRO A 17 -21.27 6.35 15.02
N LEU A 18 -22.10 6.91 15.90
CA LEU A 18 -22.29 8.35 16.05
C LEU A 18 -21.27 8.93 17.04
N LEU A 19 -21.20 10.26 17.13
CA LEU A 19 -20.29 10.94 18.06
C LEU A 19 -20.55 10.58 19.52
N ASP A 20 -21.80 10.30 19.90
CA ASP A 20 -22.17 9.92 21.27
C ASP A 20 -21.98 8.44 21.54
N ASP A 21 -21.86 7.61 20.49
CA ASP A 21 -21.62 6.18 20.61
C ASP A 21 -20.17 5.87 21.00
N LEU A 22 -19.23 6.82 20.90
CA LEU A 22 -17.80 6.59 21.08
C LEU A 22 -17.12 7.72 21.85
N GLN A 23 -16.29 7.39 22.84
CA GLN A 23 -15.43 8.37 23.53
C GLN A 23 -14.05 8.49 22.84
N LEU A 24 -13.31 9.57 23.12
CA LEU A 24 -11.93 9.69 22.64
C LEU A 24 -11.08 8.54 23.20
N GLY A 25 -10.30 7.89 22.34
CA GLY A 25 -9.47 6.73 22.70
C GLY A 25 -10.22 5.40 22.68
N GLU A 26 -11.55 5.40 22.53
CA GLU A 26 -12.30 4.16 22.26
C GLU A 26 -12.22 3.77 20.78
N LEU A 27 -12.41 2.47 20.55
CA LEU A 27 -12.46 1.85 19.24
C LEU A 27 -13.77 1.07 19.09
N ALA A 28 -14.34 1.11 17.89
CA ALA A 28 -15.53 0.36 17.53
C ALA A 28 -15.28 -0.52 16.28
N LEU A 29 -15.67 -1.78 16.36
CA LEU A 29 -15.56 -2.75 15.28
C LEU A 29 -16.95 -3.11 14.74
N ASN A 30 -17.19 -2.89 13.45
CA ASN A 30 -18.28 -3.52 12.75
C ASN A 30 -17.78 -4.85 12.19
N PHE A 31 -18.21 -5.97 12.76
CA PHE A 31 -17.77 -7.30 12.33
C PHE A 31 -18.62 -7.90 11.20
N TYR A 32 -19.68 -7.20 10.77
CA TYR A 32 -20.36 -7.52 9.51
C TYR A 32 -19.54 -6.99 8.32
N ASP A 33 -19.12 -5.72 8.37
CA ASP A 33 -18.37 -5.08 7.27
C ASP A 33 -16.84 -5.19 7.40
N GLY A 34 -16.31 -5.63 8.55
CA GLY A 34 -14.88 -5.64 8.84
C GLY A 34 -14.26 -4.24 9.09
N LYS A 35 -15.08 -3.22 9.33
CA LYS A 35 -14.64 -1.82 9.47
C LYS A 35 -14.32 -1.46 10.92
N LEU A 36 -13.18 -0.81 11.14
CA LEU A 36 -12.76 -0.28 12.44
C LEU A 36 -12.93 1.25 12.47
N TYR A 37 -13.46 1.77 13.58
CA TYR A 37 -13.74 3.19 13.75
C TYR A 37 -13.11 3.75 15.03
N SER A 38 -12.73 5.02 14.98
CA SER A 38 -12.28 5.79 16.15
C SER A 38 -12.87 7.20 16.14
N LYS A 39 -13.04 7.80 17.32
CA LYS A 39 -13.38 9.21 17.45
C LYS A 39 -12.09 10.02 17.48
N ARG A 40 -11.96 10.96 16.55
CA ARG A 40 -10.83 11.89 16.46
C ARG A 40 -11.28 13.29 16.83
N LYS A 41 -10.42 14.06 17.52
CA LYS A 41 -10.54 15.50 17.69
C LYS A 41 -9.48 16.20 16.83
N GLN A 42 -9.88 17.07 15.92
CA GLN A 42 -8.97 17.83 15.05
C GLN A 42 -9.49 19.25 14.91
N GLY A 43 -8.65 20.26 15.17
CA GLY A 43 -9.06 21.66 15.06
C GLY A 43 -10.20 22.08 15.99
N GLY A 44 -10.40 21.38 17.11
CA GLY A 44 -11.51 21.65 18.05
C GLY A 44 -12.75 20.78 17.84
N GLU A 45 -12.93 20.24 16.63
CA GLU A 45 -14.11 19.47 16.21
C GLU A 45 -13.93 17.95 16.37
N PHE A 46 -15.04 17.25 16.56
CA PHE A 46 -15.07 15.78 16.70
C PHE A 46 -15.60 15.09 15.45
N HIS A 47 -14.92 14.01 15.06
CA HIS A 47 -15.28 13.22 13.89
C HIS A 47 -15.16 11.72 14.20
N ILE A 48 -16.03 10.91 13.60
CA ILE A 48 -15.83 9.47 13.50
C ILE A 48 -15.03 9.18 12.24
N VAL A 49 -13.87 8.55 12.41
CA VAL A 49 -13.01 8.14 11.31
C VAL A 49 -13.03 6.63 11.18
N GLU A 50 -13.09 6.16 9.94
CA GLU A 50 -12.84 4.76 9.61
C GLU A 50 -11.34 4.56 9.43
N ILE A 51 -10.77 3.59 10.14
CA ILE A 51 -9.34 3.30 10.08
C ILE A 51 -9.05 2.48 8.82
N GLY A 52 -8.10 2.95 8.02
CA GLY A 52 -7.67 2.27 6.79
C GLY A 52 -8.47 2.60 5.53
N ASN A 53 -9.51 3.44 5.63
CA ASN A 53 -10.28 3.88 4.46
C ASN A 53 -9.60 5.07 3.75
N ASN A 54 -9.58 5.07 2.41
CA ASN A 54 -8.99 6.11 1.56
C ASN A 54 -7.58 6.57 1.98
N LEU A 55 -6.69 5.62 2.28
CA LEU A 55 -5.29 5.92 2.61
C LEU A 55 -4.59 6.58 1.42
N SER A 56 -4.14 7.82 1.58
CA SER A 56 -3.35 8.54 0.56
C SER A 56 -1.87 8.15 0.60
N HIS A 57 -1.40 7.60 1.73
CA HIS A 57 -0.01 7.19 1.92
C HIS A 57 0.06 6.01 2.90
N LEU A 58 0.88 5.01 2.56
CA LEU A 58 1.20 3.88 3.41
C LEU A 58 2.71 3.67 3.37
N SER A 59 3.35 3.72 4.54
CA SER A 59 4.78 3.41 4.69
C SER A 59 4.90 2.04 5.34
N VAL A 60 5.57 1.10 4.67
CA VAL A 60 5.77 -0.27 5.15
C VAL A 60 7.25 -0.62 5.05
N THR A 61 7.78 -1.26 6.08
CA THR A 61 9.17 -1.71 6.15
C THR A 61 9.21 -3.23 6.33
N GLY A 62 10.25 -3.88 5.78
CA GLY A 62 10.48 -5.32 5.98
C GLY A 62 9.61 -6.27 5.13
N ILE A 63 9.03 -5.79 4.02
CA ILE A 63 8.28 -6.66 3.09
C ILE A 63 9.26 -7.51 2.28
N SER A 64 9.08 -8.83 2.27
CA SER A 64 9.87 -9.76 1.45
C SER A 64 9.21 -10.10 0.12
N THR A 65 7.87 -10.06 0.04
CA THR A 65 7.09 -10.41 -1.16
C THR A 65 5.77 -9.63 -1.21
N PHE A 66 5.32 -9.28 -2.42
CA PHE A 66 3.94 -8.91 -2.71
C PHE A 66 3.29 -10.10 -3.44
N SER A 67 2.12 -10.55 -2.99
CA SER A 67 1.46 -11.76 -3.53
C SER A 67 0.73 -11.51 -4.86
N ASP A 68 0.46 -10.25 -5.17
CA ASP A 68 -0.36 -9.81 -6.30
C ASP A 68 0.31 -8.64 -7.05
N ILE A 69 -0.37 -8.10 -8.06
CA ILE A 69 0.10 -6.96 -8.86
C ILE A 69 0.29 -5.72 -7.96
N VAL A 70 1.47 -5.10 -8.09
CA VAL A 70 1.74 -3.77 -7.53
C VAL A 70 1.57 -2.73 -8.63
N ASP A 71 0.52 -1.93 -8.55
CA ASP A 71 0.30 -0.79 -9.45
C ASP A 71 1.08 0.44 -8.96
N ILE A 72 1.79 1.10 -9.87
CA ILE A 72 2.61 2.29 -9.56
C ILE A 72 2.31 3.37 -10.61
N ASN A 73 1.34 4.22 -10.29
CA ASN A 73 0.77 5.23 -11.21
C ASN A 73 1.55 6.58 -11.22
N ALA A 74 2.80 6.60 -10.77
CA ALA A 74 3.66 7.77 -10.72
C ALA A 74 5.14 7.38 -10.87
N PRO A 75 6.07 8.32 -11.17
CA PRO A 75 7.48 8.00 -11.20
C PRO A 75 7.95 7.40 -9.86
N THR A 76 8.50 6.19 -9.91
CA THR A 76 8.93 5.43 -8.73
C THR A 76 10.40 5.11 -8.81
N TYR A 77 11.08 5.23 -7.68
CA TYR A 77 12.41 4.66 -7.49
C TYR A 77 12.23 3.33 -6.77
N ILE A 78 12.20 2.25 -7.52
CA ILE A 78 12.25 0.90 -6.97
C ILE A 78 13.71 0.66 -6.59
N GLY A 79 14.02 0.24 -5.35
CA GLY A 79 15.41 0.04 -4.88
C GLY A 79 15.85 1.01 -3.79
N ARG A 80 17.01 0.74 -3.16
CA ARG A 80 17.57 1.56 -2.08
C ARG A 80 18.61 2.53 -2.64
N LEU A 81 18.52 3.82 -2.32
CA LEU A 81 19.58 4.78 -2.63
C LEU A 81 20.90 4.31 -1.98
N GLY A 82 21.93 4.01 -2.78
CA GLY A 82 23.21 3.48 -2.30
C GLY A 82 23.19 2.01 -1.84
N GLY A 83 22.15 1.24 -2.17
CA GLY A 83 22.12 -0.23 -2.05
C GLY A 83 22.29 -0.92 -3.40
N GLU A 84 22.33 -2.26 -3.40
CA GLU A 84 22.46 -3.04 -4.63
C GLU A 84 21.37 -2.75 -5.67
N SER A 85 21.67 -3.03 -6.95
CA SER A 85 20.79 -2.86 -8.10
C SER A 85 19.39 -3.46 -7.87
N ILE A 86 18.36 -2.86 -8.46
CA ILE A 86 17.02 -3.47 -8.56
C ILE A 86 17.17 -4.84 -9.23
N ARG A 87 16.94 -5.92 -8.48
CA ARG A 87 16.89 -7.27 -9.05
C ARG A 87 15.43 -7.61 -9.37
N LEU A 88 15.05 -7.53 -10.63
CA LEU A 88 13.76 -8.02 -11.11
C LEU A 88 13.90 -9.51 -11.45
N GLY A 89 13.64 -10.38 -10.48
CA GLY A 89 13.66 -11.83 -10.67
C GLY A 89 12.31 -12.33 -11.21
N PHE A 90 12.36 -13.16 -12.24
CA PHE A 90 11.17 -13.70 -12.91
C PHE A 90 11.25 -15.22 -12.98
N THR A 91 10.12 -15.90 -12.74
CA THR A 91 10.00 -17.36 -12.81
C THR A 91 9.38 -17.85 -14.12
N SER A 92 8.99 -16.93 -15.01
CA SER A 92 8.38 -17.21 -16.32
C SER A 92 8.72 -16.09 -17.33
N THR A 93 7.98 -15.96 -18.43
CA THR A 93 8.22 -14.93 -19.46
C THR A 93 8.19 -13.53 -18.88
N THR A 94 9.26 -12.77 -19.13
CA THR A 94 9.40 -11.38 -18.66
C THR A 94 9.13 -10.43 -19.79
N LYS A 95 8.10 -9.62 -19.65
CA LYS A 95 7.83 -8.51 -20.56
C LYS A 95 7.80 -7.23 -19.74
N ILE A 96 8.65 -6.27 -20.10
CA ILE A 96 8.45 -4.87 -19.72
C ILE A 96 7.67 -4.25 -20.88
N ASP A 97 6.37 -4.04 -20.68
CA ASP A 97 5.47 -3.49 -21.70
C ASP A 97 5.36 -1.98 -21.54
N THR A 98 5.48 -1.25 -22.63
CA THR A 98 5.32 0.20 -22.64
C THR A 98 4.23 0.58 -23.63
N THR A 99 3.15 1.21 -23.16
CA THR A 99 1.95 1.48 -23.98
C THR A 99 1.99 2.84 -24.68
N GLN A 100 2.82 3.78 -24.20
CA GLN A 100 2.82 5.17 -24.65
C GLN A 100 4.21 5.75 -24.94
N SER A 101 5.29 4.99 -24.72
CA SER A 101 6.67 5.49 -24.85
C SER A 101 7.69 4.35 -24.97
N ASP A 102 8.95 4.68 -25.25
CA ASP A 102 10.04 3.71 -25.30
C ASP A 102 10.47 3.24 -23.91
N LEU A 103 10.92 1.98 -23.82
CA LEU A 103 11.73 1.51 -22.70
C LEU A 103 13.14 2.12 -22.80
N ARG A 104 13.50 3.01 -21.87
CA ARG A 104 14.85 3.59 -21.79
C ARG A 104 15.70 2.82 -20.79
N LEU A 105 16.75 2.17 -21.26
CA LEU A 105 17.79 1.55 -20.43
C LEU A 105 19.06 2.42 -20.54
N GLY A 106 19.60 2.83 -19.39
CA GLY A 106 20.73 3.76 -19.33
C GLY A 106 21.63 3.45 -18.15
N SER A 107 22.91 3.75 -18.30
CA SER A 107 23.83 3.80 -17.19
C SER A 107 24.46 5.20 -17.13
N PHE A 108 24.59 5.78 -15.94
CA PHE A 108 25.20 7.11 -15.78
C PHE A 108 26.71 7.07 -16.08
N SER A 109 27.39 5.98 -15.69
CA SER A 109 28.84 5.81 -15.87
C SER A 109 29.26 4.35 -16.10
N GLY A 110 28.31 3.44 -16.31
CA GLY A 110 28.55 2.00 -16.45
C GLY A 110 28.09 1.46 -17.80
N THR A 111 27.98 0.14 -17.89
CA THR A 111 27.61 -0.58 -19.11
C THR A 111 26.27 -1.28 -18.93
N ILE A 112 25.52 -1.40 -20.02
CA ILE A 112 24.33 -2.25 -20.09
C ILE A 112 24.77 -3.54 -20.76
N PHE A 113 24.64 -4.67 -20.06
CA PHE A 113 24.87 -5.99 -20.63
C PHE A 113 23.55 -6.58 -21.08
N VAL A 114 23.49 -7.04 -22.33
CA VAL A 114 22.39 -7.83 -22.86
C VAL A 114 23.03 -9.14 -23.31
N ASP A 115 22.75 -10.21 -22.56
CA ASP A 115 23.31 -11.55 -22.82
C ASP A 115 22.40 -12.39 -23.74
N ASP A 116 21.20 -11.88 -24.03
CA ASP A 116 20.23 -12.52 -24.92
C ASP A 116 20.08 -11.75 -26.24
N ILE A 117 19.31 -12.33 -27.16
CA ILE A 117 19.02 -11.73 -28.47
C ILE A 117 18.12 -10.50 -28.28
N LEU A 118 18.58 -9.35 -28.80
CA LEU A 118 17.76 -8.17 -29.00
C LEU A 118 17.16 -8.20 -30.41
N ASP A 119 15.89 -8.59 -30.53
CA ASP A 119 15.14 -8.51 -31.79
C ASP A 119 14.52 -7.12 -31.93
N ALA A 120 15.16 -6.26 -32.72
CA ALA A 120 14.62 -4.94 -33.04
C ALA A 120 13.72 -5.07 -34.28
N LYS A 121 12.40 -5.08 -34.05
CA LYS A 121 11.43 -4.96 -35.14
C LYS A 121 11.35 -3.49 -35.55
N ALA A 122 11.73 -3.22 -36.80
CA ALA A 122 11.61 -1.91 -37.43
C ALA A 122 10.16 -1.55 -37.71
#